data_AF-Q8II82-F1
#
_entry.id   AF-Q8II82-F1
#
_cell.length_a   1.000
_cell.length_b   1.000
_cell.length_c   1.000
_cell.angle_alpha   90.00
_cell.angle_beta   90.00
_cell.angle_gamma   90.00
#
_symmetry.space_group_name_H-M   'P 1'
#
loop_
_entity.id
_entity.type
_entity.pdbx_description
1 polymer ?
#
loop_
_entity_poly.entity_id
_entity_poly.type
_entity_poly.pdbx_seq_one_letter_code
_entity_poly.pdbx_strand_id
1 'polypeptide(L)'
;MACDLEKIEENEREKPNIVIQLNTLGLDELVSLTLKLEQEWKIIKKNYAILESAVVTYDKCKNAVELLNPSKYKTKNFNLFMNELERSELIKLCNKDKTPEENINKETEEKNDKENIGDISSSKENTDINEEKKDDQQEEKQIIKEDEKKSFDVHIPLTSLVYIPGKIVNTDNFLVRMGTNYYVERNSTQVIEYYNNKIKKINEQITKLKITIIEKKNEIDLCKNYIQIKRREQQMNALNMPQQPTSS
;
A
#
# COMPACT_ATOMS: atom_id res chain seq x y z
N MET A 1 0.36 -37.22 -13.82
CA MET A 1 -0.86 -36.52 -13.36
C MET A 1 -1.25 -35.50 -14.42
N ALA A 2 -1.77 -35.96 -15.57
CA ALA A 2 -1.96 -35.14 -16.77
C ALA A 2 -3.45 -35.05 -17.20
N CYS A 3 -4.40 -35.17 -16.27
CA CYS A 3 -5.82 -35.40 -16.60
C CYS A 3 -6.84 -34.39 -16.04
N ASP A 4 -6.45 -33.21 -15.57
CA ASP A 4 -7.42 -32.25 -14.98
C ASP A 4 -7.48 -30.87 -15.63
N LEU A 5 -6.67 -30.58 -16.66
CA LEU A 5 -6.68 -29.26 -17.30
C LEU A 5 -7.96 -29.01 -18.13
N GLU A 6 -8.43 -30.00 -18.88
CA GLU A 6 -9.64 -29.86 -19.72
C GLU A 6 -10.92 -29.67 -18.89
N LYS A 7 -11.00 -30.29 -17.70
CA LYS A 7 -12.16 -30.14 -16.79
C LYS A 7 -12.20 -28.78 -16.09
N ILE A 8 -11.06 -28.10 -16.00
CA ILE A 8 -10.98 -26.74 -15.45
C ILE A 8 -11.38 -25.74 -16.53
N GLU A 9 -10.92 -25.92 -17.77
CA GLU A 9 -11.28 -25.06 -18.91
C GLU A 9 -12.79 -25.08 -19.23
N GLU A 10 -13.49 -26.21 -19.00
CA GLU A 10 -14.95 -26.26 -19.23
C GLU A 10 -15.80 -25.50 -18.20
N ASN A 11 -15.30 -25.32 -16.97
CA ASN A 11 -16.02 -24.57 -15.92
C ASN A 11 -15.78 -23.06 -15.99
N GLU A 12 -14.74 -22.62 -16.70
CA GLU A 12 -14.40 -21.20 -16.89
C GLU A 12 -15.01 -20.58 -18.15
N ARG A 13 -15.84 -21.31 -18.92
CA ARG A 13 -16.65 -20.68 -19.96
C ARG A 13 -17.52 -19.61 -19.30
N GLU A 14 -17.20 -18.35 -19.57
CA GLU A 14 -17.92 -17.19 -19.10
C GLU A 14 -19.41 -17.40 -19.34
N LYS A 15 -20.17 -17.64 -18.26
CA LYS A 15 -21.63 -17.72 -18.36
C LYS A 15 -22.09 -16.44 -19.04
N PRO A 16 -22.98 -16.52 -20.06
CA PRO A 16 -23.43 -15.32 -20.75
C PRO A 16 -23.95 -14.34 -19.70
N ASN A 17 -23.61 -13.07 -19.87
CA ASN A 17 -24.06 -12.02 -18.96
C ASN A 17 -25.59 -11.91 -19.05
N ILE A 18 -26.30 -12.63 -18.17
CA ILE A 18 -27.76 -12.68 -18.14
C ILE A 18 -28.24 -11.37 -17.55
N VAL A 19 -28.75 -10.47 -18.40
CA VAL A 19 -29.37 -9.22 -17.97
C VAL A 19 -30.74 -9.53 -17.38
N ILE A 20 -30.86 -9.51 -16.05
CA ILE A 20 -32.12 -9.74 -15.34
C ILE A 20 -32.90 -8.43 -15.31
N GLN A 21 -34.09 -8.41 -15.90
CA GLN A 21 -35.00 -7.27 -15.81
C GLN A 21 -35.72 -7.30 -14.46
N LEU A 22 -35.42 -6.35 -13.56
CA LEU A 22 -35.93 -6.37 -12.17
C LEU A 22 -37.46 -6.20 -12.05
N ASN A 23 -38.10 -5.64 -13.06
CA ASN A 23 -39.55 -5.43 -13.11
C ASN A 23 -40.34 -6.75 -13.24
N THR A 24 -39.79 -7.76 -13.90
CA THR A 24 -40.47 -9.06 -14.15
C THR A 24 -40.45 -9.99 -12.94
N LEU A 25 -39.53 -9.76 -11.99
CA LEU A 25 -39.31 -10.64 -10.83
C LEU A 25 -40.41 -10.53 -9.77
N GLY A 26 -40.78 -11.63 -9.12
CA GLY A 26 -41.66 -11.62 -7.93
C GLY A 26 -41.01 -10.96 -6.70
N LEU A 27 -41.79 -10.69 -5.65
CA LEU A 27 -41.25 -10.11 -4.40
C LEU A 27 -40.23 -11.07 -3.74
N ASP A 28 -40.56 -12.36 -3.68
CA ASP A 28 -39.71 -13.37 -3.05
C ASP A 28 -38.40 -13.58 -3.82
N GLU A 29 -38.48 -13.58 -5.16
CA GLU A 29 -37.32 -13.69 -6.03
C GLU A 29 -36.39 -12.49 -5.88
N LEU A 30 -36.95 -11.28 -5.75
CA LEU A 30 -36.18 -10.06 -5.57
C LEU A 30 -35.51 -10.00 -4.19
N VAL A 31 -36.18 -10.49 -3.15
CA VAL A 31 -35.57 -10.66 -1.81
C VAL A 31 -34.43 -11.68 -1.87
N SER A 32 -34.64 -12.83 -2.52
CA SER A 32 -33.59 -13.84 -2.70
C SER A 32 -32.38 -13.30 -3.46
N LEU A 33 -32.62 -12.56 -4.54
CA LEU A 33 -31.56 -11.94 -5.34
C LEU A 33 -30.80 -10.87 -4.53
N THR A 34 -31.50 -10.05 -3.76
CA THR A 34 -30.88 -9.06 -2.86
C THR A 34 -29.96 -9.74 -1.84
N LEU A 35 -30.42 -10.84 -1.24
CA LEU A 35 -29.63 -11.60 -0.27
C LEU A 35 -28.37 -12.23 -0.90
N LYS A 36 -28.46 -12.74 -2.13
CA LYS A 36 -27.29 -13.25 -2.89
C LYS A 36 -26.29 -12.13 -3.19
N LEU A 37 -26.76 -10.97 -3.67
CA LEU A 37 -25.91 -9.82 -3.95
C LEU A 37 -25.22 -9.30 -2.67
N GLU A 38 -25.93 -9.27 -1.53
CA GLU A 38 -25.35 -8.88 -0.24
C GLU A 38 -24.24 -9.85 0.23
N GLN A 39 -24.43 -11.16 0.01
CA GLN A 39 -23.39 -12.17 0.28
C GLN A 39 -22.15 -11.97 -0.61
N GLU A 40 -22.34 -11.78 -1.91
CA GLU A 40 -21.25 -11.47 -2.85
C GLU A 40 -20.51 -10.20 -2.44
N TRP A 41 -21.24 -9.12 -2.14
CA TRP A 41 -20.67 -7.86 -1.71
C TRP A 41 -19.83 -8.00 -0.42
N LYS A 42 -20.30 -8.82 0.53
CA LYS A 42 -19.55 -9.15 1.76
C LYS A 42 -18.23 -9.88 1.46
N ILE A 43 -18.24 -10.83 0.51
CA ILE A 43 -17.02 -11.55 0.09
C ILE A 43 -16.04 -10.59 -0.59
N ILE A 44 -16.52 -9.76 -1.52
CA ILE A 44 -15.71 -8.75 -2.22
C ILE A 44 -15.07 -7.78 -1.22
N LYS A 45 -15.83 -7.30 -0.23
CA LYS A 45 -15.31 -6.42 0.83
C LYS A 45 -14.23 -7.10 1.69
N LYS A 46 -14.39 -8.40 1.99
CA LYS A 46 -13.36 -9.18 2.69
C LYS A 46 -12.08 -9.28 1.85
N ASN A 47 -12.21 -9.57 0.56
CA ASN A 47 -11.07 -9.63 -0.36
C ASN A 47 -10.35 -8.29 -0.46
N TYR A 48 -11.09 -7.19 -0.49
CA TYR A 48 -10.54 -5.84 -0.47
C TYR A 48 -9.67 -5.59 0.77
N ALA A 49 -10.17 -5.92 1.96
CA ALA A 49 -9.41 -5.78 3.20
C ALA A 49 -8.14 -6.66 3.23
N ILE A 50 -8.19 -7.86 2.64
CA ILE A 50 -7.02 -8.75 2.50
C ILE A 50 -5.97 -8.11 1.59
N LEU A 51 -6.38 -7.53 0.45
CA LEU A 51 -5.45 -6.86 -0.47
C LEU A 51 -4.84 -5.61 0.15
N GLU A 52 -5.60 -4.77 0.86
CA GLU A 52 -5.06 -3.63 1.59
C GLU A 52 -4.03 -4.07 2.65
N SER A 53 -4.35 -5.12 3.42
CA SER A 53 -3.43 -5.69 4.40
C SER A 53 -2.17 -6.24 3.74
N ALA A 54 -2.29 -6.81 2.54
CA ALA A 54 -1.16 -7.29 1.77
C ALA A 54 -0.24 -6.14 1.33
N VAL A 55 -0.79 -5.01 0.87
CA VAL A 55 0.00 -3.80 0.53
C VAL A 55 0.85 -3.37 1.73
N VAL A 56 0.22 -3.21 2.90
CA VAL A 56 0.92 -2.82 4.13
C VAL A 56 2.01 -3.84 4.51
N THR A 57 1.74 -5.14 4.34
CA THR A 57 2.71 -6.19 4.65
C THR A 57 3.93 -6.13 3.73
N TYR A 58 3.73 -5.98 2.42
CA TYR A 58 4.85 -5.84 1.46
C TYR A 58 5.66 -4.57 1.72
N ASP A 59 4.98 -3.50 2.09
CA ASP A 59 5.59 -2.21 2.41
C ASP A 59 6.43 -2.27 3.70
N LYS A 60 5.99 -3.05 4.70
CA LYS A 60 6.79 -3.39 5.89
C LYS A 60 8.01 -4.25 5.54
N CYS A 61 7.87 -5.25 4.65
CA CYS A 61 8.99 -6.07 4.20
C CYS A 61 10.04 -5.24 3.45
N LYS A 62 9.61 -4.32 2.58
CA LYS A 62 10.50 -3.38 1.90
C LYS A 62 11.29 -2.54 2.91
N ASN A 63 10.60 -1.95 3.89
CA ASN A 63 11.26 -1.17 4.94
C ASN A 63 12.29 -1.99 5.71
N ALA A 64 11.97 -3.24 6.05
CA ALA A 64 12.91 -4.11 6.77
C ALA A 64 14.21 -4.33 5.99
N VAL A 65 14.13 -4.48 4.66
CA VAL A 65 15.31 -4.61 3.78
C VAL A 65 16.13 -3.32 3.73
N GLU A 66 15.47 -2.17 3.67
CA GLU A 66 16.11 -0.85 3.70
C GLU A 66 16.76 -0.56 5.07
N LEU A 67 16.14 -1.02 6.16
CA LEU A 67 16.61 -0.86 7.53
C LEU A 67 17.89 -1.65 7.82
N LEU A 68 17.99 -2.85 7.26
CA LEU A 68 19.16 -3.73 7.41
C LEU A 68 20.36 -3.26 6.58
N ASN A 69 20.15 -2.37 5.59
CA ASN A 69 21.19 -1.79 4.75
C ASN A 69 21.15 -0.24 4.74
N PRO A 70 21.37 0.42 5.89
CA PRO A 70 21.22 1.87 6.00
C PRO A 70 22.20 2.64 5.11
N SER A 71 23.39 2.09 4.86
CA SER A 71 24.42 2.69 3.99
C SER A 71 23.95 2.85 2.54
N LYS A 72 23.19 1.87 2.04
CA LYS A 72 22.79 1.79 0.63
C LYS A 72 21.53 2.59 0.32
N TYR A 73 20.56 2.59 1.23
CA TYR A 73 19.22 3.14 0.95
C TYR A 73 18.92 4.47 1.62
N LYS A 74 19.88 5.06 2.37
CA LYS A 74 19.71 6.32 3.11
C LYS A 74 18.36 6.37 3.81
N THR A 75 18.04 5.31 4.55
CA THR A 75 16.78 5.20 5.29
C THR A 75 16.73 6.34 6.30
N LYS A 76 15.85 7.33 6.03
CA LYS A 76 15.79 8.57 6.82
C LYS A 76 15.44 8.32 8.28
N ASN A 77 14.66 7.28 8.55
CA ASN A 77 14.14 6.97 9.87
C ASN A 77 14.14 5.47 10.16
N PHE A 78 14.83 5.07 11.24
CA PHE A 78 14.78 3.70 11.77
C PHE A 78 13.42 3.37 12.40
N ASN A 79 12.65 4.42 12.75
CA ASN A 79 11.38 4.27 13.45
C ASN A 79 10.24 3.96 12.46
N LEU A 80 9.64 2.77 12.62
CA LEU A 80 8.49 2.32 11.84
C LEU A 80 7.35 3.36 11.85
N PHE A 81 7.10 3.99 13.00
CA PHE A 81 6.07 5.03 13.13
C PHE A 81 6.37 6.24 12.25
N MET A 82 7.61 6.70 12.19
CA MET A 82 7.98 7.85 11.36
C MET A 82 7.88 7.53 9.87
N ASN A 83 8.23 6.30 9.46
CA ASN A 83 8.05 5.85 8.09
C ASN A 83 6.55 5.75 7.71
N GLU A 84 5.71 5.26 8.62
CA GLU A 84 4.25 5.25 8.43
C GLU A 84 3.68 6.68 8.34
N LEU A 85 4.18 7.59 9.19
CA LEU A 85 3.79 8.99 9.20
C LEU A 85 4.17 9.71 7.91
N GLU A 86 5.40 9.51 7.41
CA GLU A 86 5.85 10.06 6.11
C GLU A 86 4.98 9.55 4.95
N ARG A 87 4.56 8.28 4.98
CA ARG A 87 3.68 7.69 3.96
C ARG A 87 2.24 8.18 4.01
N SER A 88 1.73 8.43 5.21
CA SER A 88 0.35 8.90 5.41
C SER A 88 0.07 10.31 4.87
N GLU A 89 1.09 10.98 4.32
CA GLU A 89 1.06 12.39 3.88
C GLU A 89 0.63 13.39 4.97
N LEU A 90 0.41 12.94 6.21
CA LEU A 90 -0.02 13.80 7.32
C LEU A 90 1.03 14.89 7.64
N ILE A 91 2.32 14.59 7.43
CA ILE A 91 3.40 15.58 7.54
C ILE A 91 3.22 16.70 6.50
N LYS A 92 2.76 16.35 5.29
CA LYS A 92 2.49 17.33 4.23
C LYS A 92 1.26 18.19 4.55
N LEU A 93 0.30 17.66 5.32
CA LEU A 93 -0.85 18.44 5.80
C LEU A 93 -0.42 19.45 6.86
N CYS A 94 0.42 19.07 7.83
CA CYS A 94 0.90 19.98 8.87
C CYS A 94 1.76 21.14 8.33
N ASN A 95 2.48 20.91 7.22
CA ASN A 95 3.32 21.94 6.61
C ASN A 95 2.59 22.86 5.62
N LYS A 96 1.35 22.55 5.22
CA LYS A 96 0.55 23.46 4.38
C LYS A 96 0.09 24.72 5.12
N ASP A 97 0.05 24.67 6.45
CA ASP A 97 -0.23 25.83 7.29
C ASP A 97 1.05 26.66 7.58
N LYS A 98 2.23 26.18 7.16
CA LYS A 98 3.52 26.86 7.29
C LYS A 98 4.04 27.27 5.90
N THR A 99 3.37 28.25 5.30
CA THR A 99 4.02 29.08 4.26
C THR A 99 5.01 30.02 4.94
N PRO A 100 6.16 30.30 4.30
CA PRO A 100 7.47 29.96 4.88
C PRO A 100 8.08 31.12 5.71
N GLU A 101 8.30 30.89 7.00
CA GLU A 101 9.13 31.75 7.83
C GLU A 101 10.60 31.29 7.74
N GLU A 102 11.36 32.07 6.98
CA GLU A 102 12.75 32.49 7.22
C GLU A 102 13.61 31.58 8.13
N ASN A 103 14.63 30.95 7.55
CA ASN A 103 16.02 31.14 8.00
C ASN A 103 17.02 30.43 7.06
N ILE A 104 17.54 31.22 6.11
CA ILE A 104 18.96 31.38 5.77
C ILE A 104 19.84 30.12 5.95
N ASN A 105 20.22 29.47 4.84
CA ASN A 105 21.62 29.15 4.49
C ASN A 105 21.69 28.23 3.26
N LYS A 106 22.58 28.58 2.32
CA LYS A 106 23.09 27.83 1.14
C LYS A 106 22.34 28.05 -0.18
N GLU A 107 22.82 29.08 -0.90
CA GLU A 107 23.45 28.98 -2.24
C GLU A 107 23.00 27.75 -3.06
N THR A 108 22.51 27.88 -4.29
CA THR A 108 23.31 28.31 -5.45
C THR A 108 22.37 28.56 -6.64
N GLU A 109 22.51 29.74 -7.25
CA GLU A 109 22.36 30.07 -8.68
C GLU A 109 21.10 29.66 -9.46
N GLU A 110 20.33 30.67 -9.90
CA GLU A 110 20.18 30.97 -11.34
C GLU A 110 19.53 32.36 -11.59
N LYS A 111 20.38 33.30 -12.05
CA LYS A 111 20.14 34.37 -13.05
C LYS A 111 18.78 35.09 -13.09
N ASN A 112 18.78 36.40 -12.79
CA ASN A 112 18.57 37.48 -13.79
C ASN A 112 18.45 38.86 -13.12
N ASP A 113 19.30 39.77 -13.59
CA ASP A 113 19.09 41.20 -13.80
C ASP A 113 18.58 42.10 -12.65
N LYS A 114 19.49 42.91 -12.08
CA LYS A 114 19.51 44.39 -12.19
C LYS A 114 20.36 45.05 -11.09
N GLU A 115 21.38 45.77 -11.57
CA GLU A 115 21.78 47.13 -11.16
C GLU A 115 22.21 47.44 -9.70
N ASN A 116 23.44 47.99 -9.65
CA ASN A 116 23.92 49.07 -8.77
C ASN A 116 24.74 48.76 -7.51
N ILE A 117 26.06 48.98 -7.68
CA ILE A 117 26.93 49.93 -6.94
C ILE A 117 27.10 49.74 -5.42
N GLY A 118 28.36 49.60 -4.99
CA GLY A 118 28.83 50.23 -3.75
C GLY A 118 29.82 49.40 -2.93
N ASP A 119 31.10 49.74 -3.09
CA ASP A 119 32.27 49.19 -2.42
C ASP A 119 32.30 49.33 -0.88
N ILE A 120 33.20 48.56 -0.25
CA ILE A 120 34.16 48.93 0.82
C ILE A 120 34.27 47.94 1.99
N SER A 121 35.43 47.29 1.96
CA SER A 121 36.19 46.52 2.93
C SER A 121 36.41 47.14 4.32
N SER A 122 36.44 46.31 5.36
CA SER A 122 37.42 46.25 6.48
C SER A 122 36.80 45.40 7.60
N SER A 123 37.34 44.25 8.01
CA SER A 123 38.40 44.08 9.03
C SER A 123 38.65 42.56 9.13
N LYS A 124 39.81 41.97 8.82
CA LYS A 124 41.08 41.88 9.60
C LYS A 124 40.87 41.62 11.10
N GLU A 125 41.03 40.37 11.52
CA GLU A 125 41.92 40.05 12.65
C GLU A 125 42.45 38.60 12.54
N ASN A 126 43.75 38.48 12.80
CA ASN A 126 44.61 37.32 12.56
C ASN A 126 44.55 36.33 13.73
N THR A 127 44.97 35.08 13.52
CA THR A 127 46.16 34.51 14.18
C THR A 127 46.46 33.07 13.72
N ASP A 128 47.74 32.87 13.36
CA ASP A 128 48.38 31.67 12.81
C ASP A 128 48.55 30.53 13.81
N ILE A 129 48.35 29.28 13.37
CA ILE A 129 49.20 28.12 13.73
C ILE A 129 49.33 27.24 12.48
N ASN A 130 50.47 27.35 11.80
CA ASN A 130 50.93 26.44 10.75
C ASN A 130 51.63 25.22 11.38
N GLU A 131 51.75 24.17 10.55
CA GLU A 131 52.69 23.03 10.65
C GLU A 131 52.20 21.78 11.40
N GLU A 132 51.45 20.90 10.72
CA GLU A 132 51.53 19.42 10.84
C GLU A 132 50.47 18.74 9.93
N LYS A 133 50.67 18.70 8.60
CA LYS A 133 49.84 17.86 7.69
C LYS A 133 50.62 17.44 6.45
N LYS A 134 51.41 16.36 6.57
CA LYS A 134 51.99 15.66 5.39
C LYS A 134 51.94 14.12 5.44
N ASP A 135 51.43 13.49 6.50
CA ASP A 135 51.41 12.01 6.60
C ASP A 135 50.03 11.36 6.37
N ASP A 136 48.95 12.13 6.22
CA ASP A 136 47.57 11.60 6.18
C ASP A 136 47.18 10.87 4.88
N GLN A 137 48.01 10.93 3.82
CA GLN A 137 47.65 10.35 2.50
C GLN A 137 47.88 8.84 2.38
N GLN A 138 48.47 8.18 3.38
CA GLN A 138 48.61 6.71 3.42
C GLN A 138 47.55 6.02 4.28
N GLU A 139 46.91 6.72 5.23
CA GLU A 139 45.79 6.18 6.00
C GLU A 139 44.52 6.06 5.15
N GLU A 140 44.32 6.96 4.19
CA GLU A 140 43.12 7.00 3.33
C GLU A 140 42.96 5.76 2.43
N LYS A 141 44.04 5.00 2.20
CA LYS A 141 44.01 3.74 1.42
C LYS A 141 43.82 2.48 2.28
N GLN A 142 43.95 2.58 3.60
CA GLN A 142 43.65 1.47 4.52
C GLN A 142 42.19 1.51 5.00
N ILE A 143 41.59 2.71 5.07
CA ILE A 143 40.17 2.92 5.44
C ILE A 143 39.19 2.29 4.42
N ILE A 144 39.63 1.98 3.20
CA ILE A 144 38.79 1.41 2.13
C ILE A 144 38.64 -0.13 2.23
N LYS A 145 39.30 -0.79 3.19
CA LYS A 145 39.16 -2.25 3.44
C LYS A 145 38.24 -2.61 4.62
N GLU A 146 37.72 -1.62 5.33
CA GLU A 146 36.78 -1.78 6.44
C GLU A 146 35.36 -1.37 6.01
N ASP A 147 34.82 -2.01 4.98
CA ASP A 147 33.38 -2.29 4.99
C ASP A 147 33.16 -3.31 6.11
N GLU A 148 33.19 -2.85 7.37
CA GLU A 148 32.75 -3.62 8.52
C GLU A 148 31.35 -4.14 8.17
N LYS A 149 31.26 -5.44 7.87
CA LYS A 149 29.98 -6.15 7.82
C LYS A 149 29.35 -6.01 9.20
N LYS A 150 28.59 -4.92 9.40
CA LYS A 150 27.92 -4.60 10.65
C LYS A 150 27.03 -5.79 11.00
N SER A 151 27.49 -6.61 11.93
CA SER A 151 26.71 -7.71 12.45
C SER A 151 25.63 -7.12 13.35
N PHE A 152 24.36 -7.35 12.99
CA PHE A 152 23.24 -6.92 13.84
C PHE A 152 22.95 -7.99 14.88
N ASP A 153 23.08 -7.64 16.16
CA ASP A 153 22.68 -8.51 17.26
C ASP A 153 21.14 -8.54 17.32
N VAL A 154 20.56 -9.74 17.27
CA VAL A 154 19.11 -9.96 17.17
C VAL A 154 18.65 -11.11 18.06
N HIS A 155 17.45 -11.01 18.61
CA HIS A 155 16.77 -12.14 19.27
C HIS A 155 15.81 -12.80 18.28
N ILE A 156 16.06 -14.06 17.95
CA ILE A 156 15.22 -14.84 17.05
C ILE A 156 14.15 -15.58 17.86
N PRO A 157 12.85 -15.43 17.55
CA PRO A 157 11.81 -16.24 18.17
C PRO A 157 11.92 -17.68 17.66
N LEU A 158 12.17 -18.64 18.58
CA LEU A 158 12.11 -20.07 18.26
C LEU A 158 10.68 -20.59 18.40
N THR A 159 10.00 -20.20 19.48
CA THR A 159 8.58 -20.46 19.78
C THR A 159 7.93 -19.21 20.36
N SER A 160 6.65 -19.26 20.72
CA SER A 160 5.91 -18.10 21.24
C SER A 160 6.48 -17.48 22.52
N LEU A 161 7.19 -18.26 23.34
CA LEU A 161 7.73 -17.82 24.63
C LEU A 161 9.26 -17.88 24.73
N VAL A 162 9.96 -18.35 23.69
CA VAL A 162 11.42 -18.58 23.72
C VAL A 162 12.10 -17.80 22.60
N TYR A 163 13.03 -16.94 23.00
CA TYR A 163 13.90 -16.17 22.10
C TYR A 163 15.35 -16.60 22.29
N ILE A 164 16.09 -16.70 21.18
CA ILE A 164 17.50 -17.08 21.17
C ILE A 164 18.33 -15.90 20.65
N PRO A 165 19.41 -15.50 21.33
CA PRO A 165 20.32 -14.48 20.83
C PRO A 165 21.13 -15.00 19.64
N GLY A 166 21.28 -14.16 18.61
CA GLY A 166 22.06 -14.42 17.43
C GLY A 166 22.55 -13.14 16.78
N LYS A 167 23.31 -13.28 15.68
CA LYS A 167 23.83 -12.15 14.90
C LYS A 167 23.50 -12.34 13.43
N ILE A 168 23.05 -11.27 12.76
CA ILE A 168 22.85 -11.26 11.30
C ILE A 168 24.18 -10.93 10.63
N VAL A 169 24.76 -11.91 9.92
CA VAL A 169 26.08 -11.78 9.27
C VAL A 169 25.97 -11.28 7.82
N ASN A 170 24.90 -11.66 7.11
CA ASN A 170 24.65 -11.26 5.73
C ASN A 170 23.43 -10.34 5.66
N THR A 171 23.65 -9.08 5.33
CA THR A 171 22.58 -8.07 5.18
C THR A 171 22.25 -7.81 3.71
N ASP A 172 23.07 -8.28 2.77
CA ASP A 172 22.90 -8.01 1.34
C ASP A 172 21.92 -8.97 0.66
N ASN A 173 21.92 -10.24 1.08
CA ASN A 173 21.06 -11.26 0.48
C ASN A 173 19.88 -11.61 1.39
N PHE A 174 18.71 -11.71 0.77
CA PHE A 174 17.46 -12.04 1.44
C PHE A 174 16.81 -13.26 0.80
N LEU A 175 16.23 -14.11 1.65
CA LEU A 175 15.42 -15.24 1.22
C LEU A 175 13.97 -14.77 0.98
N VAL A 176 13.55 -14.68 -0.28
CA VAL A 176 12.21 -14.20 -0.67
C VAL A 176 11.32 -15.35 -1.09
N ARG A 177 10.11 -15.42 -0.51
CA ARG A 177 9.06 -16.36 -0.93
C ARG A 177 8.44 -15.92 -2.25
N MET A 178 8.56 -16.74 -3.30
CA MET A 178 8.12 -16.39 -4.66
C MET A 178 6.73 -16.94 -5.05
N GLY A 179 6.23 -17.96 -4.34
CA GLY A 179 4.97 -18.66 -4.65
C GLY A 179 5.13 -20.16 -4.41
N THR A 180 4.01 -20.90 -4.33
CA THR A 180 4.00 -22.39 -4.27
C THR A 180 5.04 -23.03 -3.32
N ASN A 181 5.32 -22.39 -2.18
CA ASN A 181 6.33 -22.78 -1.19
C ASN A 181 7.80 -22.80 -1.68
N TYR A 182 8.13 -22.07 -2.75
CA TYR A 182 9.50 -21.82 -3.17
C TYR A 182 10.08 -20.53 -2.57
N TYR A 183 11.34 -20.62 -2.19
CA TYR A 183 12.15 -19.52 -1.68
C TYR A 183 13.36 -19.30 -2.59
N VAL A 184 13.70 -18.05 -2.86
CA VAL A 184 14.82 -17.67 -3.71
C VAL A 184 15.66 -16.64 -2.99
N GLU A 185 16.98 -16.86 -2.93
CA GLU A 185 17.92 -15.88 -2.42
C GLU A 185 18.13 -14.77 -3.46
N ARG A 186 17.98 -13.52 -3.04
CA ARG A 186 18.05 -12.33 -3.91
C ARG A 186 18.79 -11.20 -3.19
N ASN A 187 19.51 -10.39 -3.97
CA ASN A 187 20.15 -9.19 -3.44
C ASN A 187 19.09 -8.15 -3.02
N SER A 188 19.38 -7.36 -1.99
CA SER A 188 18.60 -6.21 -1.50
C SER A 188 17.93 -5.37 -2.60
N THR A 189 18.63 -5.05 -3.70
CA THR A 189 18.07 -4.23 -4.79
C THR A 189 16.95 -4.96 -5.53
N GLN A 190 17.17 -6.23 -5.88
CA GLN A 190 16.19 -7.08 -6.55
C GLN A 190 14.97 -7.33 -5.65
N VAL A 191 15.18 -7.41 -4.34
CA VAL A 191 14.11 -7.60 -3.35
C VAL A 191 13.20 -6.37 -3.28
N ILE A 192 13.79 -5.17 -3.21
CA ILE A 192 13.04 -3.91 -3.21
C ILE A 192 12.25 -3.75 -4.51
N GLU A 193 12.88 -4.02 -5.65
CA GLU A 193 12.21 -3.99 -6.96
C GLU A 193 11.03 -4.98 -7.01
N TYR A 194 11.24 -6.20 -6.52
CA TYR A 194 10.20 -7.23 -6.42
C TYR A 194 9.00 -6.77 -5.59
N TYR A 195 9.24 -6.18 -4.42
CA TYR A 195 8.16 -5.68 -3.56
C TYR A 195 7.44 -4.48 -4.17
N ASN A 196 8.16 -3.53 -4.78
CA ASN A 196 7.54 -2.41 -5.50
C ASN A 196 6.62 -2.92 -6.64
N ASN A 197 7.08 -3.91 -7.42
CA ASN A 197 6.30 -4.52 -8.49
C ASN A 197 5.07 -5.26 -7.94
N LYS A 198 5.19 -5.95 -6.81
CA LYS A 198 4.06 -6.60 -6.13
C LYS A 198 3.03 -5.57 -5.63
N ILE A 199 3.49 -4.50 -4.97
CA ILE A 199 2.62 -3.42 -4.50
C ILE A 199 1.86 -2.79 -5.67
N LYS A 200 2.53 -2.51 -6.79
CA LYS A 200 1.89 -1.99 -8.01
C LYS A 200 0.77 -2.93 -8.51
N LYS A 201 1.06 -4.22 -8.65
CA LYS A 201 0.07 -5.22 -9.10
C LYS A 201 -1.13 -5.33 -8.15
N ILE A 202 -0.89 -5.28 -6.84
CA ILE A 202 -1.96 -5.32 -5.84
C ILE A 202 -2.79 -4.04 -5.89
N ASN A 203 -2.17 -2.87 -6.05
CA ASN A 203 -2.88 -1.60 -6.21
C ASN A 203 -3.78 -1.60 -7.45
N GLU A 204 -3.33 -2.15 -8.58
CA GLU A 204 -4.17 -2.34 -9.78
C GLU A 204 -5.36 -3.28 -9.54
N GLN A 205 -5.21 -4.30 -8.69
CA GLN A 205 -6.32 -5.17 -8.29
C GLN A 205 -7.29 -4.45 -7.34
N ILE A 206 -6.76 -3.68 -6.39
CA ILE A 206 -7.53 -2.86 -5.46
C ILE A 206 -8.39 -1.84 -6.22
N THR A 207 -7.84 -1.14 -7.23
CA THR A 207 -8.62 -0.16 -8.01
C THR A 207 -9.77 -0.82 -8.78
N LYS A 208 -9.52 -1.97 -9.41
CA LYS A 208 -10.58 -2.78 -10.06
C LYS A 208 -11.66 -3.19 -9.04
N LEU A 209 -11.24 -3.68 -7.88
CA LEU A 209 -12.15 -4.14 -6.84
C LEU A 209 -12.98 -2.98 -6.24
N LYS A 210 -12.41 -1.77 -6.11
CA LYS A 210 -13.15 -0.57 -5.68
C LYS A 210 -14.32 -0.27 -6.61
N ILE A 211 -14.10 -0.35 -7.92
CA ILE A 211 -15.15 -0.15 -8.92
C ILE A 211 -16.25 -1.21 -8.74
N THR A 212 -15.87 -2.49 -8.67
CA THR A 212 -16.82 -3.59 -8.46
C THR A 212 -17.61 -3.47 -7.16
N ILE A 213 -17.00 -2.98 -6.07
CA ILE A 213 -17.70 -2.74 -4.79
C ILE A 213 -18.81 -1.68 -4.97
N ILE A 214 -18.53 -0.61 -5.71
CA ILE A 214 -19.49 0.47 -5.97
C ILE A 214 -20.62 -0.05 -6.87
N GLU A 215 -20.29 -0.75 -7.95
CA GLU A 215 -21.27 -1.35 -8.87
C GLU A 215 -22.21 -2.31 -8.13
N LYS A 216 -21.65 -3.26 -7.36
CA LYS A 216 -22.45 -4.21 -6.57
C LYS A 216 -23.32 -3.53 -5.53
N LYS A 217 -22.84 -2.44 -4.92
CA LYS A 217 -23.65 -1.65 -3.99
C LYS A 217 -24.84 -1.00 -4.70
N ASN A 218 -24.60 -0.41 -5.87
CA ASN A 218 -25.66 0.19 -6.69
C ASN A 218 -26.71 -0.86 -7.13
N GLU A 219 -26.29 -2.08 -7.49
CA GLU A 219 -27.20 -3.20 -7.80
C GLU A 219 -28.09 -3.57 -6.60
N ILE A 220 -27.51 -3.67 -5.39
CA ILE A 220 -28.25 -3.94 -4.16
C ILE A 220 -29.27 -2.84 -3.88
N ASP A 221 -28.87 -1.57 -3.99
CA ASP A 221 -29.75 -0.43 -3.76
C ASP A 221 -30.89 -0.38 -4.79
N LEU A 222 -30.62 -0.71 -6.05
CA LEU A 222 -31.63 -0.86 -7.09
C LEU A 222 -32.64 -1.96 -6.75
N CYS A 223 -32.18 -3.13 -6.32
CA CYS A 223 -33.06 -4.23 -5.90
C CYS A 223 -33.93 -3.82 -4.71
N LYS A 224 -33.35 -3.14 -3.71
CA LYS A 224 -34.09 -2.61 -2.56
C LYS A 224 -35.18 -1.62 -2.97
N ASN A 225 -34.91 -0.75 -3.94
CA ASN A 225 -35.91 0.17 -4.50
C ASN A 225 -37.07 -0.59 -5.16
N TYR A 226 -36.79 -1.61 -5.98
CA TYR A 226 -37.85 -2.44 -6.59
C TYR A 226 -38.66 -3.24 -5.56
N ILE A 227 -38.03 -3.71 -4.47
CA ILE A 227 -38.74 -4.38 -3.35
C ILE A 227 -39.76 -3.40 -2.75
N GLN A 228 -39.37 -2.16 -2.53
CA GLN A 228 -40.26 -1.13 -1.99
C GLN A 228 -41.40 -0.78 -2.95
N ILE A 229 -41.14 -0.69 -4.25
CA ILE A 229 -42.15 -0.46 -5.29
C ILE A 229 -43.18 -1.59 -5.29
N LYS A 230 -42.74 -2.85 -5.40
CA LYS A 230 -43.64 -4.02 -5.42
C LYS A 230 -44.44 -4.19 -4.13
N ARG A 231 -43.84 -3.90 -2.96
CA ARG A 231 -44.56 -3.89 -1.68
C ARG A 231 -45.68 -2.85 -1.67
N ARG A 232 -45.45 -1.66 -2.22
CA ARG A 232 -46.47 -0.60 -2.33
C ARG A 232 -47.59 -1.00 -3.30
N GLU A 233 -47.25 -1.60 -4.45
CA GLU A 233 -48.23 -2.11 -5.42
C GLU A 233 -49.12 -3.19 -4.80
N GLN A 234 -48.55 -4.13 -4.04
CA GLN A 234 -49.31 -5.15 -3.32
C GLN A 234 -50.26 -4.55 -2.27
N GLN A 235 -49.82 -3.51 -1.54
CA GLN A 235 -50.66 -2.79 -0.59
C GLN A 235 -51.84 -2.11 -1.30
N MET A 236 -51.58 -1.38 -2.38
CA MET A 236 -52.63 -0.69 -3.16
C MET A 236 -53.64 -1.69 -3.76
N ASN A 237 -53.18 -2.85 -4.23
CA ASN A 237 -54.05 -3.89 -4.76
C ASN A 237 -54.90 -4.56 -3.66
N ALA A 238 -54.38 -4.69 -2.44
CA ALA A 238 -55.14 -5.22 -1.30
C ALA A 238 -56.22 -4.24 -0.81
N LEU A 239 -55.99 -2.93 -0.91
CA LEU A 239 -56.97 -1.88 -0.56
C LEU A 239 -58.12 -1.76 -1.59
N ASN A 240 -57.87 -2.11 -2.86
CA ASN A 240 -58.85 -1.98 -3.95
C ASN A 240 -59.69 -3.25 -4.21
N MET A 241 -59.59 -4.30 -3.38
CA MET A 241 -60.52 -5.42 -3.50
C MET A 241 -61.92 -5.00 -3.01
N PRO A 242 -62.96 -5.06 -3.86
CA PRO A 242 -64.31 -4.77 -3.41
C PRO A 242 -64.71 -5.84 -2.37
N GLN A 243 -65.10 -5.37 -1.18
CA GLN A 243 -65.90 -6.18 -0.26
C GLN A 243 -67.15 -6.61 -1.02
N GLN A 244 -67.18 -7.82 -1.57
CA GLN A 244 -68.42 -8.40 -2.00
C GLN A 244 -69.26 -8.65 -0.75
N PRO A 245 -70.46 -8.03 -0.61
CA PRO A 245 -71.37 -8.42 0.44
C PRO A 245 -71.87 -9.81 0.10
N THR A 246 -71.50 -10.81 0.89
CA THR A 246 -72.27 -12.06 0.95
C THR A 246 -73.60 -11.73 1.62
N SER A 247 -74.57 -11.34 0.81
CA SER A 247 -75.98 -11.26 1.18
C SER A 247 -76.60 -12.66 1.15
N SER A 248 -77.26 -13.00 2.27
CA SER A 248 -78.23 -14.10 2.45
C SER A 248 -77.69 -15.51 2.64
#